data_AF-A0A536VRB8-F1
#
_entry.id   AF-A0A536VRB8-F1
#
_cell.length_a   1.000
_cell.length_b   1.000
_cell.length_c   1.000
_cell.angle_alpha   90.00
_cell.angle_beta   90.00
_cell.angle_gamma   90.00
#
_symmetry.space_group_name_H-M   'P 1'
#
loop_
_entity.id
_entity.type
_entity.pdbx_description
1 polymer ?
#
loop_
_entity_poly.entity_id
_entity_poly.type
_entity_poly.pdbx_seq_one_letter_code
_entity_poly.pdbx_strand_id
1 'polypeptide(L)'
;MSLNSIQEIIAELKSGRMAVLVDDEDRENEGDLIFAAEFVTAEKVNFMAKFGRGLVCMPITEAHAERLNLLPMVARNRSVHGTNFTVSIEAASGVTTGISAADRAHTIKVAASSKATPADIVQPGHVFPLIAQAGGVLVRAGHTEACCDLAQLAGLHPAAVLCEIMKDDGSMARLPDLVEFSKHHGLKIGSIADLIHFRSQNESLIKRVTERVIETRFGPFRLVAYLEKISGETQLALVRGEIVPDKETLVRVHAPLSVLDLLEAGPRAHSWSVPDALERIAAEGKGVMVLLNCAESASQLIERVASPERPEGPSKMDFLTYGIGAQILRDLRV
;
A
#
# COMPACT_ATOMS: atom_id res chain seq x y z
N MET A 1 15.61 -1.32 -22.16
CA MET A 1 15.67 -2.57 -21.37
C MET A 1 14.28 -2.74 -20.78
N SER A 2 13.69 -3.93 -20.82
CA SER A 2 12.43 -4.18 -20.10
C SER A 2 12.69 -4.27 -18.60
N LEU A 3 11.70 -3.89 -17.78
CA LEU A 3 11.73 -4.15 -16.34
C LEU A 3 11.88 -5.67 -16.08
N ASN A 4 12.48 -5.99 -14.94
CA ASN A 4 12.61 -7.37 -14.46
C ASN A 4 11.30 -7.83 -13.80
N SER A 5 11.08 -9.14 -13.82
CA SER A 5 9.94 -9.74 -13.14
C SER A 5 10.06 -9.57 -11.62
N ILE A 6 8.93 -9.50 -10.93
CA ILE A 6 8.91 -9.41 -9.46
C ILE A 6 9.56 -10.63 -8.81
N GLN A 7 9.47 -11.80 -9.43
CA GLN A 7 10.17 -13.01 -8.99
C GLN A 7 11.70 -12.83 -9.01
N GLU A 8 12.26 -12.15 -10.01
CA GLU A 8 13.69 -11.80 -10.04
C GLU A 8 14.04 -10.81 -8.92
N ILE A 9 13.21 -9.78 -8.69
CA ILE A 9 13.44 -8.80 -7.62
C ILE A 9 13.41 -9.48 -6.24
N ILE A 10 12.43 -10.37 -6.01
CA ILE A 10 12.35 -11.19 -4.78
C ILE A 10 13.63 -12.02 -4.61
N ALA A 11 14.15 -12.62 -5.69
CA ALA A 11 15.38 -13.41 -5.65
C ALA A 11 16.63 -12.56 -5.33
N GLU A 12 16.72 -11.33 -5.84
CA GLU A 12 17.79 -10.40 -5.46
C GLU A 12 17.78 -10.13 -3.95
N LEU A 13 16.63 -9.72 -3.40
CA LEU A 13 16.50 -9.43 -1.96
C LEU A 13 16.78 -10.67 -1.11
N LYS A 14 16.26 -11.84 -1.50
CA LYS A 14 16.51 -13.12 -0.83
C LYS A 14 18.00 -13.47 -0.76
N SER A 15 18.75 -13.11 -1.79
CA SER A 15 20.21 -13.31 -1.85
C SER A 15 21.02 -12.18 -1.18
N GLY A 16 20.34 -11.20 -0.58
CA GLY A 16 20.95 -10.04 0.04
C GLY A 16 21.56 -9.05 -0.94
N ARG A 17 21.15 -9.06 -2.22
CA ARG A 17 21.57 -8.06 -3.21
C ARG A 17 20.64 -6.85 -3.21
N MET A 18 21.13 -5.73 -3.73
CA MET A 18 20.33 -4.52 -3.94
C MET A 18 19.56 -4.63 -5.25
N ALA A 19 18.38 -4.01 -5.31
CA ALA A 19 17.61 -3.82 -6.53
C ALA A 19 17.16 -2.35 -6.63
N VAL A 20 16.70 -1.95 -7.81
CA VAL A 20 16.02 -0.67 -8.02
C VAL A 20 14.52 -0.92 -8.11
N LEU A 21 13.73 -0.11 -7.41
CA LEU A 21 12.27 -0.15 -7.49
C LEU A 21 11.72 1.21 -7.88
N VAL A 22 10.89 1.24 -8.91
CA VAL A 22 10.24 2.46 -9.41
C VAL A 22 8.76 2.48 -9.07
N ASP A 23 8.23 3.66 -8.80
CA ASP A 23 6.79 3.87 -8.70
C ASP A 23 6.19 4.41 -10.02
N ASP A 24 4.91 4.76 -9.97
CA ASP A 24 4.17 5.25 -11.13
C ASP A 24 4.57 6.70 -11.49
N GLU A 25 4.50 7.06 -12.77
CA GLU A 25 4.82 8.41 -13.26
C GLU A 25 3.91 9.49 -12.65
N ASP A 26 2.66 9.12 -12.32
CA ASP A 26 1.66 10.00 -11.71
C ASP A 26 1.76 10.06 -10.17
N ARG A 27 2.74 9.37 -9.56
CA ARG A 27 2.96 9.34 -8.10
C ARG A 27 4.16 10.21 -7.70
N GLU A 28 5.31 9.61 -7.35
CA GLU A 28 6.56 10.35 -7.06
C GLU A 28 7.45 10.38 -8.33
N ASN A 29 7.25 9.42 -9.25
CA ASN A 29 8.03 9.23 -10.47
C ASN A 29 9.53 9.04 -10.16
N GLU A 30 9.82 8.28 -9.12
CA GLU A 30 11.15 8.12 -8.53
C GLU A 30 11.57 6.65 -8.45
N GLY A 31 12.89 6.45 -8.35
CA GLY A 31 13.49 5.14 -8.18
C GLY A 31 14.33 5.07 -6.93
N ASP A 32 14.14 3.98 -6.18
CA ASP A 32 14.86 3.73 -4.94
C ASP A 32 15.78 2.53 -5.09
N LEU A 33 16.99 2.64 -4.55
CA LEU A 33 17.79 1.49 -4.18
C LEU A 33 17.13 0.80 -3.00
N ILE A 34 16.89 -0.50 -3.08
CA ILE A 34 16.26 -1.28 -2.02
C ILE A 34 17.03 -2.56 -1.71
N PHE A 35 17.03 -2.99 -0.44
CA PHE A 35 17.43 -4.34 -0.03
C PHE A 35 16.84 -4.70 1.35
N ALA A 36 16.81 -5.99 1.70
CA ALA A 36 16.32 -6.44 3.00
C ALA A 36 17.29 -6.09 4.14
N ALA A 37 16.78 -5.52 5.24
CA ALA A 37 17.59 -4.90 6.29
C ALA A 37 18.53 -5.88 7.00
N GLU A 38 18.16 -7.15 7.08
CA GLU A 38 19.00 -8.19 7.71
C GLU A 38 20.35 -8.40 6.99
N PHE A 39 20.45 -8.01 5.71
CA PHE A 39 21.69 -8.09 4.93
C PHE A 39 22.47 -6.78 4.89
N VAL A 40 22.18 -5.83 5.76
CA VAL A 40 22.87 -4.53 5.77
C VAL A 40 24.38 -4.68 5.99
N THR A 41 25.15 -3.94 5.20
CA THR A 41 26.60 -3.77 5.37
C THR A 41 26.98 -2.31 5.19
N ALA A 42 28.12 -1.91 5.77
CA ALA A 42 28.66 -0.57 5.59
C ALA A 42 28.90 -0.22 4.11
N GLU A 43 29.29 -1.22 3.31
CA GLU A 43 29.51 -1.08 1.87
C GLU A 43 28.22 -0.71 1.13
N LYS A 44 27.08 -1.34 1.46
CA LYS A 44 25.77 -1.01 0.88
C LYS A 44 25.30 0.37 1.28
N VAL A 45 25.44 0.73 2.55
CA VAL A 45 25.08 2.09 3.03
C VAL A 45 25.96 3.15 2.37
N ASN A 46 27.26 2.88 2.21
CA ASN A 46 28.16 3.76 1.48
C ASN A 46 27.82 3.86 -0.01
N PHE A 47 27.42 2.74 -0.63
CA PHE A 47 26.94 2.72 -2.00
C PHE A 47 25.69 3.60 -2.17
N MET A 48 24.69 3.43 -1.30
CA MET A 48 23.50 4.28 -1.26
C MET A 48 23.85 5.75 -1.08
N ALA A 49 24.72 6.09 -0.11
CA ALA A 49 25.12 7.48 0.12
C ALA A 49 25.86 8.11 -1.07
N LYS A 50 26.63 7.32 -1.83
CA LYS A 50 27.43 7.79 -2.96
C LYS A 50 26.62 7.87 -4.27
N PHE A 51 25.82 6.84 -4.54
CA PHE A 51 25.17 6.63 -5.84
C PHE A 51 23.66 6.83 -5.81
N GLY A 52 23.00 6.59 -4.67
CA GLY A 52 21.61 7.02 -4.46
C GLY A 52 21.57 8.50 -4.09
N ARG A 53 22.37 8.91 -3.09
CA ARG A 53 22.48 10.28 -2.55
C ARG A 53 21.22 10.79 -1.85
N GLY A 54 20.10 10.07 -1.95
CA GLY A 54 18.88 10.32 -1.20
C GLY A 54 19.01 10.00 0.29
N LEU A 55 17.86 9.94 0.96
CA LEU A 55 17.79 9.68 2.38
C LEU A 55 17.78 8.17 2.62
N VAL A 56 18.77 7.67 3.36
CA VAL A 56 18.79 6.26 3.75
C VAL A 56 17.74 6.02 4.83
N CYS A 57 16.64 5.38 4.45
CA CYS A 57 15.52 5.09 5.31
C CYS A 57 15.40 3.58 5.57
N MET A 58 14.65 3.23 6.62
CA MET A 58 14.43 1.84 7.03
C MET A 58 12.93 1.53 7.09
N PRO A 59 12.31 1.07 5.98
CA PRO A 59 10.94 0.57 6.01
C PRO A 59 10.79 -0.59 6.99
N ILE A 60 9.79 -0.50 7.86
CA ILE A 60 9.42 -1.49 8.87
C ILE A 60 7.90 -1.62 8.95
N THR A 61 7.43 -2.75 9.47
CA THR A 61 6.00 -2.93 9.79
C THR A 61 5.59 -2.18 11.05
N GLU A 62 4.30 -1.91 11.20
CA GLU A 62 3.71 -1.34 12.42
C GLU A 62 4.06 -2.17 13.67
N ALA A 63 3.90 -3.49 13.62
CA ALA A 63 4.27 -4.38 14.71
C ALA A 63 5.75 -4.30 15.10
N HIS A 64 6.64 -4.02 14.13
CA HIS A 64 8.07 -3.82 14.41
C HIS A 64 8.32 -2.46 15.07
N ALA A 65 7.64 -1.41 14.63
CA ALA A 65 7.70 -0.09 15.25
C ALA A 65 7.18 -0.13 16.69
N GLU A 66 6.04 -0.78 16.94
CA GLU A 66 5.47 -0.99 18.28
C GLU A 66 6.45 -1.73 19.21
N ARG A 67 7.06 -2.82 18.74
CA ARG A 67 8.04 -3.59 19.52
C ARG A 67 9.23 -2.75 19.96
N LEU A 68 9.69 -1.83 19.11
CA LEU A 68 10.82 -0.93 19.41
C LEU A 68 10.38 0.39 20.04
N ASN A 69 9.08 0.57 20.32
CA ASN A 69 8.49 1.81 20.83
C ASN A 69 8.85 3.04 19.97
N LEU A 70 8.76 2.90 18.65
CA LEU A 70 9.03 3.97 17.69
C LEU A 70 7.72 4.68 17.35
N LEU A 71 7.62 5.94 17.78
CA LEU A 71 6.46 6.78 17.50
C LEU A 71 6.65 7.58 16.19
N PRO A 72 5.55 7.91 15.49
CA PRO A 72 5.59 8.85 14.37
C PRO A 72 6.28 10.16 14.76
N MET A 73 7.09 10.73 13.87
CA MET A 73 7.82 11.97 14.18
C MET A 73 6.91 13.21 14.32
N VAL A 74 5.72 13.17 13.72
CA VAL A 74 4.74 14.25 13.74
C VAL A 74 3.36 13.71 14.09
N ALA A 75 2.63 14.44 14.94
CA ALA A 75 1.27 14.06 15.34
C ALA A 75 0.23 14.16 14.21
N ARG A 76 0.46 15.06 13.24
CA ARG A 76 -0.41 15.23 12.06
C ARG A 76 0.45 15.33 10.81
N ASN A 77 0.53 14.24 10.05
CA ASN A 77 1.24 14.21 8.78
C ASN A 77 0.44 14.97 7.70
N ARG A 78 1.04 16.00 7.11
CA ARG A 78 0.44 16.81 6.04
C ARG A 78 1.11 16.59 4.69
N SER A 79 2.01 15.60 4.59
CA SER A 79 2.66 15.24 3.33
C SER A 79 1.64 14.78 2.30
N VAL A 80 1.86 15.17 1.04
CA VAL A 80 1.02 14.76 -0.10
C VAL A 80 0.96 13.25 -0.22
N HIS A 81 2.08 12.55 -0.06
CA HIS A 81 2.14 11.09 -0.19
C HIS A 81 1.99 10.35 1.14
N GLY A 82 1.90 11.07 2.26
CA GLY A 82 1.65 10.49 3.58
C GLY A 82 2.77 9.58 4.11
N THR A 83 4.00 9.75 3.62
CA THR A 83 5.17 8.96 4.07
C THR A 83 5.33 9.03 5.58
N ASN A 84 5.29 7.87 6.24
CA ASN A 84 5.09 7.76 7.67
C ASN A 84 6.41 7.57 8.43
N PHE A 85 7.17 8.67 8.56
CA PHE A 85 8.42 8.69 9.32
C PHE A 85 8.18 8.53 10.82
N THR A 86 9.01 7.69 11.45
CA THR A 86 9.19 7.74 12.91
C THR A 86 10.22 8.81 13.28
N VAL A 87 10.34 9.09 14.57
CA VAL A 87 11.55 9.75 15.10
C VAL A 87 12.79 9.00 14.61
N SER A 88 13.85 9.74 14.26
CA SER A 88 15.10 9.14 13.79
C SER A 88 15.78 8.38 14.93
N ILE A 89 16.55 7.35 14.56
CA ILE A 89 17.11 6.38 15.52
C ILE A 89 18.62 6.24 15.35
N GLU A 90 19.26 5.84 16.45
CA GLU A 90 20.65 5.38 16.51
C GLU A 90 20.74 4.11 17.38
N ALA A 91 21.70 3.22 17.14
CA ALA A 91 22.00 2.15 18.09
C ALA A 91 22.52 2.74 19.42
N ALA A 92 22.08 2.19 20.54
CA ALA A 92 22.47 2.63 21.87
C ALA A 92 23.96 2.41 22.18
N SER A 93 24.63 1.51 21.46
CA SER A 93 26.04 1.19 21.60
C SER A 93 26.64 0.74 20.27
N GLY A 94 27.97 0.65 20.18
CA GLY A 94 28.65 0.17 18.96
C GLY A 94 28.74 1.21 17.83
N VAL A 95 28.39 2.47 18.11
CA VAL A 95 28.49 3.62 17.20
C VAL A 95 29.30 4.75 17.82
N THR A 96 29.70 5.71 17.00
CA THR A 96 30.39 6.93 17.42
C THR A 96 29.47 8.13 17.30
N THR A 97 29.50 8.83 16.16
CA THR A 97 28.60 9.95 15.86
C THR A 97 27.32 9.49 15.18
N GLY A 98 27.27 8.26 14.66
CA GLY A 98 26.07 7.71 14.03
C GLY A 98 26.00 7.88 12.52
N ILE A 99 26.61 8.92 11.95
CA ILE A 99 26.43 9.26 10.52
C ILE A 99 27.26 8.42 9.54
N SER A 100 28.35 7.80 10.03
CA SER A 100 29.24 7.02 9.17
C SER A 100 28.48 5.86 8.50
N ALA A 101 28.96 5.37 7.36
CA ALA A 101 28.32 4.22 6.72
C ALA A 101 28.34 2.96 7.61
N ALA A 102 29.39 2.81 8.43
CA ALA A 102 29.50 1.72 9.40
C ALA A 102 28.51 1.90 10.57
N ASP A 103 28.40 3.12 11.11
CA ASP A 103 27.51 3.42 12.23
C ASP A 103 26.05 3.25 11.81
N ARG A 104 25.63 3.83 10.66
CA ARG A 104 24.28 3.65 10.12
C ARG A 104 23.98 2.17 9.82
N ALA A 105 24.94 1.43 9.24
CA ALA A 105 24.77 -0.01 9.03
C ALA A 105 24.61 -0.77 10.36
N HIS A 106 25.35 -0.39 11.40
CA HIS A 106 25.21 -0.97 12.74
C HIS A 106 23.83 -0.67 13.32
N THR A 107 23.37 0.58 13.27
CA THR A 107 22.04 1.00 13.71
C THR A 107 20.93 0.23 13.00
N ILE A 108 20.97 0.13 11.66
CA ILE A 108 19.99 -0.65 10.89
C ILE A 108 20.03 -2.13 11.32
N LYS A 109 21.22 -2.71 11.49
CA LYS A 109 21.37 -4.12 11.88
C LYS A 109 20.79 -4.38 13.26
N VAL A 110 21.04 -3.50 14.23
CA VAL A 110 20.48 -3.59 15.58
C VAL A 110 18.96 -3.46 15.50
N ALA A 111 18.44 -2.42 14.85
CA ALA A 111 17.01 -2.19 14.73
C ALA A 111 16.27 -3.31 13.97
N ALA A 112 16.89 -3.93 12.96
CA ALA A 112 16.27 -5.00 12.17
C ALA A 112 16.19 -6.33 12.93
N SER A 113 16.99 -6.52 13.98
CA SER A 113 17.03 -7.77 14.74
C SER A 113 15.68 -8.09 15.38
N SER A 114 15.25 -9.35 15.24
CA SER A 114 14.07 -9.89 15.91
C SER A 114 14.21 -9.94 17.44
N LYS A 115 15.45 -9.83 17.94
CA LYS A 115 15.77 -9.77 19.38
C LYS A 115 15.91 -8.35 19.93
N ALA A 116 15.85 -7.33 19.06
CA ALA A 116 16.01 -5.96 19.50
C ALA A 116 14.87 -5.54 20.43
N THR A 117 15.24 -4.76 21.43
CA THR A 117 14.37 -4.17 22.42
C THR A 117 14.45 -2.65 22.32
N PRO A 118 13.49 -1.90 22.90
CA PRO A 118 13.57 -0.44 22.93
C PRO A 118 14.86 0.10 23.56
N ALA A 119 15.52 -0.64 24.46
CA ALA A 119 16.76 -0.21 25.10
C ALA A 119 18.00 -0.28 24.17
N ASP A 120 17.90 -1.03 23.06
CA ASP A 120 18.99 -1.16 22.09
C ASP A 120 19.06 0.04 21.12
N ILE A 121 18.04 0.90 21.15
CA ILE A 121 17.85 2.03 20.23
C ILE A 121 17.66 3.32 21.02
N VAL A 122 18.34 4.39 20.59
CA VAL A 122 18.17 5.74 21.12
C VAL A 122 17.61 6.67 20.05
N GLN A 123 17.02 7.79 20.50
CA GLN A 123 16.36 8.79 19.67
C GLN A 123 16.80 10.19 20.17
N PRO A 124 17.12 11.16 19.29
CA PRO A 124 17.18 11.05 17.83
C PRO A 124 18.45 10.32 17.33
N GLY A 125 18.56 10.11 16.02
CA GLY A 125 19.76 9.58 15.35
C GLY A 125 19.79 9.83 13.84
N HIS A 126 20.58 9.04 13.10
CA HIS A 126 20.85 9.24 11.66
C HIS A 126 20.24 8.17 10.73
N VAL A 127 19.45 7.24 11.27
CA VAL A 127 18.62 6.32 10.48
C VAL A 127 17.16 6.72 10.64
N PHE A 128 16.40 6.67 9.55
CA PHE A 128 15.01 7.15 9.49
C PHE A 128 14.05 5.98 9.23
N PRO A 129 13.45 5.39 10.26
CA PRO A 129 12.46 4.35 10.05
C PRO A 129 11.17 4.89 9.43
N LEU A 130 10.58 4.09 8.55
CA LEU A 130 9.33 4.37 7.86
C LEU A 130 8.33 3.26 8.17
N ILE A 131 7.16 3.59 8.69
CA ILE A 131 6.14 2.60 9.03
C ILE A 131 5.28 2.32 7.80
N ALA A 132 5.37 1.08 7.29
CA ALA A 132 4.48 0.58 6.24
C ALA A 132 3.06 0.38 6.76
N GLN A 133 2.07 0.75 5.95
CA GLN A 133 0.66 0.47 6.24
C GLN A 133 0.39 -1.04 6.29
N ALA A 134 -0.49 -1.46 7.20
CA ALA A 134 -0.97 -2.84 7.25
C ALA A 134 -1.58 -3.22 5.89
N GLY A 135 -1.13 -4.35 5.32
CA GLY A 135 -1.54 -4.82 3.99
C GLY A 135 -0.63 -4.40 2.83
N GLY A 136 0.34 -3.51 3.06
CA GLY A 136 1.41 -3.22 2.11
C GLY A 136 0.91 -2.52 0.84
N VAL A 137 1.49 -2.87 -0.32
CA VAL A 137 1.25 -2.16 -1.59
C VAL A 137 -0.19 -2.29 -2.10
N LEU A 138 -0.92 -3.28 -1.60
CA LEU A 138 -2.35 -3.44 -1.89
C LEU A 138 -3.22 -2.37 -1.19
N VAL A 139 -2.65 -1.67 -0.20
CA VAL A 139 -3.28 -0.58 0.54
C VAL A 139 -2.73 0.78 0.11
N ARG A 140 -1.39 0.91 0.15
CA ARG A 140 -0.68 2.12 -0.24
C ARG A 140 0.46 1.74 -1.18
N ALA A 141 0.37 2.20 -2.44
CA ALA A 141 1.36 1.94 -3.48
C ALA A 141 2.65 2.77 -3.30
N GLY A 142 3.32 2.68 -2.16
CA GLY A 142 4.56 3.41 -1.87
C GLY A 142 5.78 2.51 -1.70
N HIS A 143 6.99 3.08 -1.86
CA HIS A 143 8.24 2.35 -1.70
C HIS A 143 8.39 1.76 -0.29
N THR A 144 7.87 2.44 0.73
CA THR A 144 7.83 1.94 2.12
C THR A 144 7.13 0.58 2.20
N GLU A 145 5.89 0.50 1.69
CA GLU A 145 5.13 -0.74 1.68
C GLU A 145 5.79 -1.80 0.79
N ALA A 146 6.24 -1.41 -0.40
CA ALA A 146 6.84 -2.33 -1.35
C ALA A 146 8.10 -3.00 -0.81
N CYS A 147 8.92 -2.25 -0.07
CA CYS A 147 10.12 -2.79 0.56
C CYS A 147 9.80 -3.85 1.62
N CYS A 148 8.82 -3.59 2.50
CA CYS A 148 8.37 -4.55 3.50
C CYS A 148 7.76 -5.80 2.86
N ASP A 149 6.92 -5.63 1.83
CA ASP A 149 6.28 -6.71 1.10
C ASP A 149 7.30 -7.60 0.37
N LEU A 150 8.26 -7.01 -0.34
CA LEU A 150 9.30 -7.76 -1.05
C LEU A 150 10.19 -8.55 -0.07
N ALA A 151 10.52 -7.98 1.08
CA ALA A 151 11.24 -8.70 2.13
C ALA A 151 10.43 -9.89 2.64
N GLN A 152 9.13 -9.70 2.91
CA GLN A 152 8.24 -10.79 3.32
C GLN A 152 8.11 -11.88 2.25
N LEU A 153 7.92 -11.51 0.98
CA LEU A 153 7.84 -12.43 -0.16
C LEU A 153 9.15 -13.19 -0.39
N ALA A 154 10.29 -12.60 -0.02
CA ALA A 154 11.59 -13.26 -0.03
C ALA A 154 11.78 -14.28 1.12
N GLY A 155 10.82 -14.36 2.05
CA GLY A 155 10.90 -15.20 3.25
C GLY A 155 11.81 -14.63 4.33
N LEU A 156 12.00 -13.30 4.33
CA LEU A 156 12.86 -12.56 5.24
C LEU A 156 12.04 -11.80 6.27
N HIS A 157 12.71 -11.19 7.25
CA HIS A 157 12.03 -10.27 8.17
C HIS A 157 11.47 -9.07 7.38
N PRO A 158 10.23 -8.61 7.63
CA PRO A 158 9.59 -7.51 6.89
C PRO A 158 10.13 -6.14 7.34
N ALA A 159 11.43 -5.96 7.11
CA ALA A 159 12.21 -4.76 7.34
C ALA A 159 13.25 -4.63 6.21
N ALA A 160 13.43 -3.42 5.71
CA ALA A 160 14.25 -3.14 4.55
C ALA A 160 15.08 -1.86 4.73
N VAL A 161 15.90 -1.56 3.74
CA VAL A 161 16.58 -0.28 3.59
C VAL A 161 16.27 0.26 2.21
N LEU A 162 15.89 1.53 2.13
CA LEU A 162 15.70 2.24 0.87
C LEU A 162 16.51 3.54 0.82
N CYS A 163 16.80 4.01 -0.39
CA CYS A 163 17.43 5.30 -0.65
C CYS A 163 17.10 5.74 -2.07
N GLU A 164 16.52 6.93 -2.20
CA GLU A 164 16.14 7.51 -3.50
C GLU A 164 17.40 7.79 -4.33
N ILE A 165 17.27 7.70 -5.66
CA ILE A 165 18.38 7.88 -6.60
C ILE A 165 18.32 9.27 -7.24
N MET A 166 19.34 10.09 -6.99
CA MET A 166 19.55 11.38 -7.63
C MET A 166 20.62 11.31 -8.73
N LYS A 167 20.44 12.12 -9.78
CA LYS A 167 21.45 12.40 -10.79
C LYS A 167 22.57 13.27 -10.23
N ASP A 168 23.64 13.41 -11.02
CA ASP A 168 24.79 14.24 -10.68
C ASP A 168 24.48 15.73 -10.53
N ASP A 169 23.45 16.21 -11.24
CA ASP A 169 22.96 17.58 -11.15
C ASP A 169 22.08 17.84 -9.90
N GLY A 170 21.85 16.81 -9.07
CA GLY A 170 21.03 16.87 -7.86
C GLY A 170 19.53 16.75 -8.09
N SER A 171 19.08 16.59 -9.34
CA SER A 171 17.68 16.27 -9.63
C SER A 171 17.43 14.76 -9.58
N MET A 172 16.17 14.37 -9.35
CA MET A 172 15.79 12.95 -9.23
C MET A 172 15.99 12.19 -10.55
N ALA A 173 16.50 10.96 -10.48
CA ALA A 173 16.63 10.08 -11.62
C ALA A 173 15.24 9.54 -12.01
N ARG A 174 14.92 9.56 -13.32
CA ARG A 174 13.66 9.02 -13.86
C ARG A 174 13.90 7.69 -14.54
N LEU A 175 12.83 7.01 -14.96
CA LEU A 175 12.91 5.65 -15.50
C LEU A 175 14.03 5.43 -16.55
N PRO A 176 14.25 6.33 -17.55
CA PRO A 176 15.36 6.17 -18.49
C PRO A 176 16.74 6.17 -17.79
N ASP A 177 16.97 7.12 -16.88
CA ASP A 177 18.21 7.23 -16.09
C ASP A 177 18.41 5.99 -15.20
N LEU A 178 17.34 5.53 -14.57
CA LEU A 178 17.33 4.39 -13.64
C LEU A 178 17.64 3.07 -14.35
N VAL A 179 17.21 2.91 -15.61
CA VAL A 179 17.57 1.76 -16.45
C VAL A 179 19.07 1.78 -16.77
N GLU A 180 19.63 2.95 -17.09
CA GLU A 180 21.07 3.09 -17.33
C GLU A 180 21.89 2.86 -16.06
N PHE A 181 21.46 3.44 -14.94
CA PHE A 181 22.04 3.25 -13.61
C PHE A 181 22.07 1.78 -13.21
N SER A 182 20.93 1.09 -13.37
CA SER A 182 20.79 -0.34 -13.05
C SER A 182 21.75 -1.18 -13.89
N LYS A 183 21.86 -0.89 -15.19
CA LYS A 183 22.81 -1.57 -16.08
C LYS A 183 24.27 -1.30 -15.69
N HIS A 184 24.61 -0.06 -15.36
CA HIS A 184 25.97 0.33 -15.00
C HIS A 184 26.44 -0.37 -13.72
N HIS A 185 25.55 -0.52 -12.73
CA HIS A 185 25.86 -1.15 -11.45
C HIS A 185 25.50 -2.65 -11.37
N GLY A 186 24.96 -3.23 -12.43
CA GLY A 186 24.55 -4.64 -12.45
C GLY A 186 23.37 -4.96 -11.52
N LEU A 187 22.46 -4.00 -11.33
CA LEU A 187 21.26 -4.13 -10.50
C LEU A 187 20.05 -4.51 -11.34
N LYS A 188 19.12 -5.25 -10.75
CA LYS A 188 17.80 -5.50 -11.33
C LYS A 188 16.87 -4.34 -11.03
N ILE A 189 15.92 -4.07 -11.93
CA ILE A 189 14.93 -2.99 -11.79
C ILE A 189 13.52 -3.54 -11.95
N GLY A 190 12.62 -3.23 -11.00
CA GLY A 190 11.21 -3.60 -11.06
C GLY A 190 10.29 -2.42 -10.74
N SER A 191 8.98 -2.60 -10.86
CA SER A 191 7.99 -1.57 -10.54
C SER A 191 7.04 -1.95 -9.39
N ILE A 192 6.56 -0.96 -8.65
CA ILE A 192 5.50 -1.15 -7.65
C ILE A 192 4.20 -1.63 -8.31
N ALA A 193 3.89 -1.15 -9.52
CA ALA A 193 2.73 -1.60 -10.28
C ALA A 193 2.77 -3.11 -10.56
N ASP A 194 3.93 -3.63 -10.99
CA ASP A 194 4.12 -5.07 -11.20
C ASP A 194 4.05 -5.84 -9.88
N LEU A 195 4.53 -5.27 -8.78
CA LEU A 195 4.42 -5.89 -7.45
C LEU A 195 2.96 -5.97 -6.99
N ILE A 196 2.17 -4.92 -7.20
CA ILE A 196 0.72 -4.92 -6.94
C ILE A 196 0.05 -6.01 -7.77
N HIS A 197 0.38 -6.08 -9.06
CA HIS A 197 -0.15 -7.12 -9.95
C HIS A 197 0.21 -8.52 -9.44
N PHE A 198 1.49 -8.76 -9.15
CA PHE A 198 2.00 -10.02 -8.62
C PHE A 198 1.29 -10.42 -7.32
N ARG A 199 1.22 -9.53 -6.32
CA ARG A 199 0.53 -9.81 -5.06
C ARG A 199 -0.95 -10.03 -5.27
N SER A 200 -1.62 -9.21 -6.08
CA SER A 200 -3.05 -9.34 -6.33
C SER A 200 -3.39 -10.72 -6.90
N GLN A 201 -2.58 -11.27 -7.79
CA GLN A 201 -2.80 -12.60 -8.40
C GLN A 201 -2.57 -13.76 -7.43
N ASN A 202 -1.66 -13.59 -6.46
CA ASN A 202 -1.25 -14.66 -5.54
C ASN A 202 -1.90 -14.56 -4.16
N GLU A 203 -2.49 -13.43 -3.83
CA GLU A 203 -3.05 -13.13 -2.51
C GLU A 203 -4.48 -12.60 -2.61
N SER A 204 -5.20 -12.68 -1.49
CA SER A 204 -6.50 -12.05 -1.35
C SER A 204 -6.62 -11.40 0.02
N LEU A 205 -7.01 -10.13 0.03
CA LEU A 205 -7.31 -9.32 1.22
C LEU A 205 -8.75 -9.51 1.70
N ILE A 206 -9.57 -10.24 0.96
CA ILE A 206 -10.96 -10.51 1.31
C ILE A 206 -11.17 -11.99 1.61
N LYS A 207 -12.25 -12.28 2.32
CA LYS A 207 -12.76 -13.64 2.53
C LYS A 207 -14.27 -13.61 2.36
N ARG A 208 -14.81 -14.38 1.41
CA ARG A 208 -16.26 -14.61 1.32
C ARG A 208 -16.73 -15.34 2.58
N VAL A 209 -17.66 -14.75 3.32
CA VAL A 209 -18.13 -15.27 4.62
C VAL A 209 -19.45 -16.03 4.48
N THR A 210 -20.43 -15.41 3.83
CA THR A 210 -21.77 -15.98 3.68
C THR A 210 -22.49 -15.34 2.50
N GLU A 211 -23.52 -15.99 2.00
CA GLU A 211 -24.40 -15.46 0.97
C GLU A 211 -25.84 -15.92 1.15
N ARG A 212 -26.78 -15.11 0.66
CA ARG A 212 -28.21 -15.44 0.59
C ARG A 212 -28.90 -14.65 -0.52
N VAL A 213 -30.05 -15.12 -0.98
CA VAL A 213 -30.92 -14.33 -1.84
C VAL A 213 -31.73 -13.35 -0.97
N ILE A 214 -31.84 -12.10 -1.43
CA ILE A 214 -32.67 -11.07 -0.83
C ILE A 214 -33.68 -10.55 -1.84
N GLU A 215 -34.86 -10.19 -1.36
CA GLU A 215 -35.87 -9.48 -2.16
C GLU A 215 -35.65 -7.98 -2.04
N THR A 216 -35.55 -7.32 -3.19
CA THR A 216 -35.48 -5.85 -3.29
C THR A 216 -36.70 -5.35 -4.06
N ARG A 217 -36.94 -4.04 -4.08
CA ARG A 217 -37.98 -3.45 -4.95
C ARG A 217 -37.75 -3.70 -6.45
N PHE A 218 -36.55 -4.14 -6.84
CA PHE A 218 -36.16 -4.47 -8.22
C PHE A 218 -36.10 -6.00 -8.45
N GLY A 219 -36.65 -6.78 -7.51
CA GLY A 219 -36.65 -8.24 -7.50
C GLY A 219 -35.45 -8.85 -6.79
N PRO A 220 -35.20 -10.16 -6.98
CA PRO A 220 -34.21 -10.91 -6.21
C PRO A 220 -32.77 -10.57 -6.59
N PHE A 221 -31.91 -10.45 -5.58
CA PHE A 221 -30.45 -10.37 -5.74
C PHE A 221 -29.78 -11.37 -4.82
N ARG A 222 -28.67 -11.97 -5.26
CA ARG A 222 -27.77 -12.73 -4.38
C ARG A 222 -26.88 -11.74 -3.65
N LEU A 223 -27.09 -11.60 -2.34
CA LEU A 223 -26.27 -10.81 -1.43
C LEU A 223 -25.12 -11.68 -0.93
N VAL A 224 -23.90 -11.21 -1.11
CA VAL A 224 -22.67 -11.85 -0.66
C VAL A 224 -21.98 -10.93 0.34
N ALA A 225 -21.56 -11.48 1.48
CA ALA A 225 -20.79 -10.77 2.49
C ALA A 225 -19.32 -11.19 2.45
N TYR A 226 -18.43 -10.20 2.45
CA TYR A 226 -16.98 -10.36 2.46
C TYR A 226 -16.39 -9.73 3.71
N LEU A 227 -15.46 -10.42 4.36
CA LEU A 227 -14.64 -9.86 5.42
C LEU A 227 -13.32 -9.38 4.84
N GLU A 228 -12.99 -8.11 5.04
CA GLU A 228 -11.67 -7.57 4.76
C GLU A 228 -10.69 -7.97 5.86
N LYS A 229 -9.55 -8.56 5.50
CA LYS A 229 -8.59 -9.15 6.46
C LYS A 229 -7.80 -8.11 7.26
N ILE A 230 -7.68 -6.88 6.74
CA ILE A 230 -6.86 -5.82 7.35
C ILE A 230 -7.71 -5.04 8.35
N SER A 231 -8.78 -4.41 7.88
CA SER A 231 -9.68 -3.59 8.69
C SER A 231 -10.61 -4.42 9.58
N GLY A 232 -10.91 -5.67 9.18
CA GLY A 232 -11.98 -6.46 9.78
C GLY A 232 -13.38 -6.01 9.36
N GLU A 233 -13.49 -5.04 8.46
CA GLU A 233 -14.76 -4.50 8.00
C GLU A 233 -15.47 -5.48 7.05
N THR A 234 -16.79 -5.43 7.08
CA THR A 234 -17.63 -6.23 6.20
C THR A 234 -18.02 -5.44 4.95
N GLN A 235 -17.70 -6.00 3.80
CA GLN A 235 -18.06 -5.49 2.48
C GLN A 235 -19.21 -6.32 1.91
N LEU A 236 -20.09 -5.71 1.13
CA LEU A 236 -21.25 -6.40 0.54
C LEU A 236 -21.19 -6.36 -0.98
N ALA A 237 -21.72 -7.39 -1.63
CA ALA A 237 -21.97 -7.39 -3.06
C ALA A 237 -23.36 -7.93 -3.36
N LEU A 238 -24.08 -7.23 -4.24
CA LEU A 238 -25.38 -7.64 -4.76
C LEU A 238 -25.18 -8.12 -6.20
N VAL A 239 -25.55 -9.37 -6.46
CA VAL A 239 -25.38 -10.01 -7.76
C VAL A 239 -26.73 -10.35 -8.37
N ARG A 240 -26.93 -9.95 -9.62
CA ARG A 240 -28.07 -10.32 -10.46
C ARG A 240 -27.61 -11.26 -11.56
N GLY A 241 -28.39 -12.31 -11.78
CA GLY A 241 -28.11 -13.29 -12.83
C GLY A 241 -26.84 -14.12 -12.57
N GLU A 242 -26.41 -14.84 -13.61
CA GLU A 242 -25.18 -15.63 -13.60
C GLU A 242 -24.03 -14.84 -14.23
N ILE A 243 -22.88 -14.82 -13.56
CA ILE A 243 -21.69 -14.10 -14.02
C ILE A 243 -20.81 -15.00 -14.90
N VAL A 244 -20.75 -14.57 -16.16
CA VAL A 244 -19.97 -14.99 -17.32
C VAL A 244 -18.54 -14.44 -17.46
N PRO A 245 -17.40 -15.09 -17.13
CA PRO A 245 -16.09 -14.43 -17.27
C PRO A 245 -15.80 -13.84 -18.67
N ASP A 246 -16.26 -14.50 -19.72
CA ASP A 246 -16.07 -14.06 -21.11
C ASP A 246 -17.22 -13.18 -21.64
N LYS A 247 -18.09 -12.68 -20.75
CA LYS A 247 -19.22 -11.83 -21.12
C LYS A 247 -19.21 -10.56 -20.30
N GLU A 248 -19.43 -9.44 -20.97
CA GLU A 248 -19.57 -8.14 -20.32
C GLU A 248 -20.60 -8.21 -19.19
N THR A 249 -20.18 -7.74 -18.02
CA THR A 249 -20.99 -7.69 -16.81
C THR A 249 -21.12 -6.23 -16.39
N LEU A 250 -22.35 -5.77 -16.16
CA LEU A 250 -22.58 -4.42 -15.67
C LEU A 250 -22.14 -4.34 -14.20
N VAL A 251 -21.22 -3.43 -13.90
CA VAL A 251 -20.64 -3.27 -12.56
C VAL A 251 -20.86 -1.86 -12.03
N ARG A 252 -21.22 -1.77 -10.76
CA ARG A 252 -21.14 -0.54 -9.97
C ARG A 252 -20.38 -0.80 -8.68
N VAL A 253 -19.27 -0.11 -8.47
CA VAL A 253 -18.64 0.00 -7.15
C VAL A 253 -19.15 1.27 -6.49
N HIS A 254 -19.82 1.12 -5.35
CA HIS A 254 -20.39 2.21 -4.58
C HIS A 254 -19.59 2.41 -3.30
N ALA A 255 -18.90 3.54 -3.23
CA ALA A 255 -18.01 3.86 -2.12
C ALA A 255 -17.95 5.38 -1.88
N PRO A 256 -17.89 5.83 -0.61
CA PRO A 256 -18.22 5.03 0.57
C PRO A 256 -19.74 4.79 0.68
N LEU A 257 -20.14 3.61 1.17
CA LEU A 257 -21.53 3.33 1.53
C LEU A 257 -21.90 4.09 2.81
N SER A 258 -23.07 4.74 2.82
CA SER A 258 -23.70 5.29 4.04
C SER A 258 -25.15 4.84 4.16
N VAL A 259 -25.71 4.91 5.37
CA VAL A 259 -27.15 4.68 5.60
C VAL A 259 -28.01 5.70 4.85
N LEU A 260 -27.49 6.91 4.61
CA LEU A 260 -28.19 7.96 3.87
C LEU A 260 -28.44 7.57 2.41
N ASP A 261 -27.57 6.75 1.80
CA ASP A 261 -27.76 6.21 0.44
C ASP A 261 -29.02 5.35 0.28
N LEU A 262 -29.54 4.83 1.41
CA LEU A 262 -30.75 4.02 1.46
C LEU A 262 -32.00 4.84 1.80
N LEU A 263 -31.83 6.00 2.45
CA LEU A 263 -32.92 6.84 2.96
C LEU A 263 -33.25 8.02 2.05
N GLU A 264 -32.25 8.61 1.40
CA GLU A 264 -32.38 9.86 0.68
C GLU A 264 -32.64 9.66 -0.82
N ALA A 265 -33.73 10.27 -1.32
CA ALA A 265 -34.09 10.26 -2.74
C ALA A 265 -33.70 11.57 -3.47
N GLY A 266 -33.29 12.60 -2.72
CA GLY A 266 -33.03 13.97 -3.16
C GLY A 266 -31.63 14.21 -3.77
N PRO A 267 -31.10 15.45 -3.74
CA PRO A 267 -29.76 15.79 -4.24
C PRO A 267 -28.69 14.90 -3.60
N ARG A 268 -27.74 14.41 -4.39
CA ARG A 268 -26.90 13.27 -4.00
C ARG A 268 -25.41 13.63 -4.00
N ALA A 269 -24.69 13.09 -3.02
CA ALA A 269 -23.23 13.08 -3.03
C ALA A 269 -22.63 12.15 -4.11
N HIS A 270 -23.40 11.15 -4.58
CA HIS A 270 -22.98 10.18 -5.59
C HIS A 270 -23.63 10.44 -6.96
N SER A 271 -22.89 10.14 -8.04
CA SER A 271 -23.38 10.26 -9.42
C SER A 271 -24.58 9.36 -9.75
N TRP A 272 -24.71 8.24 -9.04
CA TRP A 272 -25.83 7.30 -9.12
C TRP A 272 -26.19 6.88 -7.70
N SER A 273 -27.49 6.83 -7.39
CA SER A 273 -27.97 6.28 -6.13
C SER A 273 -27.91 4.76 -6.16
N VAL A 274 -27.99 4.16 -4.97
CA VAL A 274 -28.12 2.70 -4.83
C VAL A 274 -29.40 2.19 -5.54
N PRO A 275 -30.59 2.81 -5.35
CA PRO A 275 -31.79 2.44 -6.12
C PRO A 275 -31.61 2.45 -7.64
N ASP A 276 -31.07 3.54 -8.21
CA ASP A 276 -30.96 3.69 -9.66
C ASP A 276 -29.97 2.69 -10.28
N ALA A 277 -28.87 2.41 -9.56
CA ALA A 277 -27.90 1.40 -9.96
C ALA A 277 -28.51 -0.02 -9.93
N LEU A 278 -29.25 -0.35 -8.87
CA LEU A 278 -29.92 -1.65 -8.76
C LEU A 278 -31.04 -1.82 -9.79
N GLU A 279 -31.80 -0.77 -10.09
CA GLU A 279 -32.81 -0.77 -11.14
C GLU A 279 -32.18 -1.07 -12.51
N ARG A 280 -31.07 -0.38 -12.84
CA ARG A 280 -30.37 -0.59 -14.10
C ARG A 280 -29.78 -2.00 -14.21
N ILE A 281 -29.17 -2.52 -13.14
CA ILE A 281 -28.66 -3.90 -13.10
C ILE A 281 -29.80 -4.92 -13.22
N ALA A 282 -30.94 -4.66 -12.59
CA ALA A 282 -32.11 -5.53 -12.70
C ALA A 282 -32.67 -5.55 -14.13
N ALA A 283 -32.72 -4.40 -14.81
CA ALA A 283 -33.17 -4.28 -16.19
C ALA A 283 -32.24 -4.99 -17.19
N GLU A 284 -30.93 -4.96 -16.96
CA GLU A 284 -29.94 -5.72 -17.75
C GLU A 284 -30.05 -7.24 -17.49
N GLY A 285 -30.57 -7.65 -16.33
CA GLY A 285 -30.75 -9.05 -15.94
C GLY A 285 -29.47 -9.74 -15.46
N LYS A 286 -28.30 -9.10 -15.63
CA LYS A 286 -27.00 -9.55 -15.15
C LYS A 286 -26.17 -8.36 -14.66
N GLY A 287 -25.49 -8.51 -13.52
CA GLY A 287 -24.61 -7.47 -13.03
C GLY A 287 -24.25 -7.60 -11.56
N VAL A 288 -23.30 -6.77 -11.13
CA VAL A 288 -22.78 -6.74 -9.76
C VAL A 288 -22.77 -5.31 -9.25
N MET A 289 -23.31 -5.11 -8.06
CA MET A 289 -23.12 -3.89 -7.28
C MET A 289 -22.29 -4.20 -6.04
N VAL A 290 -21.07 -3.67 -5.97
CA VAL A 290 -20.21 -3.76 -4.78
C VAL A 290 -20.49 -2.55 -3.90
N LEU A 291 -20.78 -2.80 -2.62
CA LEU A 291 -21.01 -1.78 -1.61
C LEU A 291 -19.85 -1.81 -0.62
N LEU A 292 -18.99 -0.79 -0.70
CA LEU A 292 -17.82 -0.70 0.16
C LEU A 292 -18.16 0.09 1.42
N ASN A 293 -18.23 -0.64 2.52
CA ASN A 293 -18.28 -0.09 3.86
C ASN A 293 -16.87 0.44 4.21
N CYS A 294 -16.76 1.76 4.29
CA CYS A 294 -15.53 2.46 4.64
C CYS A 294 -15.50 2.89 6.11
N ALA A 295 -16.22 2.17 6.98
CA ALA A 295 -16.30 2.43 8.43
C ALA A 295 -16.65 3.91 8.73
N GLU A 296 -17.79 4.38 8.22
CA GLU A 296 -18.27 5.74 8.44
C GLU A 296 -18.33 6.07 9.94
N SER A 297 -17.55 7.06 10.35
CA SER A 297 -17.52 7.54 11.74
C SER A 297 -18.76 8.36 12.09
N ALA A 298 -19.09 8.44 13.39
CA ALA A 298 -20.20 9.25 13.88
C ALA A 298 -20.12 10.72 13.43
N SER A 299 -18.92 11.31 13.42
CA SER A 299 -18.70 12.68 12.95
C SER A 299 -18.95 12.83 11.45
N GLN A 300 -18.50 11.87 10.63
CA GLN A 300 -18.74 11.89 9.18
C GLN A 300 -20.23 11.76 8.85
N LEU A 301 -20.95 10.90 9.57
CA LEU A 301 -22.39 10.76 9.40
C LEU A 301 -23.12 12.07 9.77
N ILE A 302 -22.76 12.70 10.90
CA ILE A 302 -23.34 14.00 11.30
C ILE A 302 -23.07 15.07 10.25
N GLU A 303 -21.86 15.12 9.68
CA GLU A 303 -21.48 16.08 8.64
C GLU A 303 -22.32 15.89 7.37
N ARG A 304 -22.53 14.64 6.92
CA ARG A 304 -23.40 14.35 5.76
C ARG A 304 -24.87 14.67 6.00
N VAL A 305 -25.35 14.49 7.24
CA VAL A 305 -26.71 14.93 7.60
C VAL A 305 -26.82 16.45 7.54
N ALA A 306 -25.76 17.18 7.90
CA ALA A 306 -25.74 18.64 7.90
C ALA A 306 -25.61 19.24 6.49
N SER A 307 -24.93 18.56 5.56
CA SER A 307 -24.79 18.99 4.16
C SER A 307 -24.85 17.80 3.19
N PRO A 308 -25.77 17.81 2.21
CA PRO A 308 -25.86 16.77 1.18
C PRO A 308 -24.75 16.89 0.12
N GLU A 309 -24.03 18.02 0.09
CA GLU A 309 -22.92 18.23 -0.83
C GLU A 309 -21.73 17.37 -0.40
N ARG A 310 -21.14 16.70 -1.38
CA ARG A 310 -19.86 16.01 -1.19
C ARG A 310 -18.86 17.06 -0.71
N PRO A 311 -18.14 16.88 0.41
CA PRO A 311 -17.10 17.83 0.79
C PRO A 311 -16.16 18.03 -0.39
N GLU A 312 -16.02 19.28 -0.85
CA GLU A 312 -15.15 19.63 -1.97
C GLU A 312 -13.71 19.31 -1.57
N GLY A 313 -13.26 18.18 -2.04
CA GLY A 313 -11.89 17.73 -1.96
C GLY A 313 -11.83 16.36 -2.63
N PRO A 314 -10.71 15.99 -3.25
CA PRO A 314 -10.46 14.57 -3.42
C PRO A 314 -10.49 13.98 -2.01
N SER A 315 -11.58 13.31 -1.61
CA SER A 315 -11.40 12.16 -0.73
C SER A 315 -10.43 11.35 -1.55
N LYS A 316 -9.13 11.31 -1.19
CA LYS A 316 -8.19 10.37 -1.77
C LYS A 316 -8.92 9.04 -1.69
N MET A 317 -9.50 8.62 -2.81
CA MET A 317 -10.20 7.36 -2.90
C MET A 317 -9.04 6.41 -2.80
N ASP A 318 -8.80 5.93 -1.58
CA ASP A 318 -7.64 5.13 -1.26
C ASP A 318 -7.57 4.01 -2.29
N PHE A 319 -6.38 3.78 -2.81
CA PHE A 319 -6.08 2.62 -3.65
C PHE A 319 -6.63 1.32 -3.00
N LEU A 320 -6.76 1.30 -1.66
CA LEU A 320 -7.52 0.34 -0.85
C LEU A 320 -8.94 0.05 -1.37
N THR A 321 -9.76 1.08 -1.60
CA THR A 321 -11.17 0.94 -2.01
C THR A 321 -11.26 0.33 -3.41
N TYR A 322 -10.37 0.73 -4.32
CA TYR A 322 -10.27 0.15 -5.66
C TYR A 322 -9.75 -1.31 -5.61
N GLY A 323 -8.73 -1.58 -4.79
CA GLY A 323 -8.13 -2.91 -4.64
C GLY A 323 -9.09 -3.94 -4.04
N ILE A 324 -9.84 -3.56 -3.00
CA ILE A 324 -10.87 -4.42 -2.40
C ILE A 324 -12.04 -4.64 -3.36
N GLY A 325 -12.53 -3.59 -4.01
CA GLY A 325 -13.59 -3.70 -5.02
C GLY A 325 -13.21 -4.64 -6.17
N ALA A 326 -12.00 -4.50 -6.71
CA ALA A 326 -11.49 -5.36 -7.77
C ALA A 326 -11.35 -6.83 -7.33
N GLN A 327 -10.90 -7.08 -6.10
CA GLN A 327 -10.82 -8.44 -5.58
C GLN A 327 -12.20 -9.09 -5.37
N ILE A 328 -13.20 -8.33 -4.92
CA ILE A 328 -14.59 -8.80 -4.81
C ILE A 328 -15.12 -9.19 -6.19
N LEU A 329 -14.93 -8.32 -7.19
CA LEU A 329 -15.36 -8.57 -8.57
C LEU A 329 -14.71 -9.83 -9.15
N ARG A 330 -13.39 -9.99 -8.95
CA ARG A 330 -12.67 -11.20 -9.37
C ARG A 330 -13.20 -12.47 -8.69
N ASP A 331 -13.47 -12.43 -7.39
CA ASP A 331 -14.06 -13.56 -6.66
C ASP A 331 -15.48 -13.89 -7.17
N LEU A 332 -16.22 -12.89 -7.63
CA LEU A 332 -17.51 -13.04 -8.31
C LEU A 332 -17.39 -13.43 -9.79
N ARG A 333 -16.17 -13.62 -10.29
CA ARG A 333 -15.83 -14.04 -11.66
C ARG A 333 -16.19 -13.00 -12.74
N VAL A 334 -16.18 -11.72 -12.36
CA VAL A 334 -16.22 -10.58 -13.29
C VAL A 334 -14.85 -10.33 -13.89
#